data_AF-A0A1M7GQL6-F1
#
_entry.id   AF-A0A1M7GQL6-F1
#
_cell.length_a   1.000
_cell.length_b   1.000
_cell.length_c   1.000
_cell.angle_alpha   90.00
_cell.angle_beta   90.00
_cell.angle_gamma   90.00
#
_symmetry.space_group_name_H-M   'P 1'
#
loop_
_entity.id
_entity.type
_entity.pdbx_description
1 polymer ?
#
loop_
_entity_poly.entity_id
_entity_poly.type
_entity_poly.pdbx_seq_one_letter_code
_entity_poly.pdbx_strand_id
1 'polypeptide(L)'
;MRDFFVRWLERLVDVIVVLAAIGIIAAAVISMNHPAGGLHSLIMVLVGGFINLTLIAGFIYLQIGIYHNTRRTAEAVEAQLHRP
;
A
#
# COMPACT_ATOMS: atom_id res chain seq x y z
N MET A 1 -22.72 -2.79 6.41
CA MET A 1 -21.68 -2.33 7.35
C MET A 1 -20.27 -2.78 6.95
N ARG A 2 -20.05 -4.04 6.55
CA ARG A 2 -18.74 -4.56 6.12
C ARG A 2 -18.09 -3.77 4.97
N ASP A 3 -18.89 -3.37 3.99
CA ASP A 3 -18.45 -2.52 2.87
C ASP A 3 -17.95 -1.13 3.29
N PHE A 4 -18.49 -0.60 4.38
CA PHE A 4 -17.96 0.63 4.99
C PHE A 4 -16.57 0.36 5.55
N PHE A 5 -16.40 -0.69 6.36
CA PHE A 5 -15.10 -1.04 6.94
C PHE A 5 -14.01 -1.26 5.89
N VAL A 6 -14.31 -2.01 4.82
CA VAL A 6 -13.30 -2.30 3.78
C VAL A 6 -12.89 -1.04 3.04
N ARG A 7 -13.85 -0.19 2.63
CA ARG A 7 -13.53 1.09 1.96
C ARG A 7 -12.78 2.06 2.86
N TRP A 8 -13.07 2.10 4.15
CA TRP A 8 -12.33 2.94 5.09
C TRP A 8 -10.93 2.40 5.35
N LEU A 9 -10.77 1.08 5.42
CA LEU A 9 -9.47 0.44 5.54
C LEU A 9 -8.59 0.79 4.33
N GLU A 10 -9.13 0.69 3.11
CA GLU A 10 -8.43 1.09 1.89
C GLU A 10 -7.98 2.56 1.95
N ARG A 11 -8.87 3.49 2.30
CA ARG A 11 -8.54 4.91 2.46
C ARG A 11 -7.50 5.19 3.54
N LEU A 12 -7.57 4.48 4.66
CA LEU A 12 -6.56 4.61 5.72
C LEU A 12 -5.20 4.13 5.25
N VAL A 13 -5.16 3.02 4.51
CA VAL A 13 -3.93 2.51 3.89
C VAL A 13 -3.38 3.53 2.90
N ASP A 14 -4.21 4.13 2.04
CA ASP A 14 -3.79 5.19 1.11
C ASP A 14 -3.10 6.34 1.84
N VAL A 15 -3.72 6.84 2.93
CA VAL A 15 -3.15 7.92 3.74
C VAL A 15 -1.81 7.50 4.35
N ILE A 16 -1.71 6.30 4.90
CA ILE A 16 -0.47 5.79 5.48
C ILE A 16 0.63 5.66 4.43
N VAL A 17 0.30 5.18 3.22
CA VAL A 17 1.26 5.03 2.11
C VAL A 17 1.79 6.39 1.67
N VAL A 18 0.93 7.39 1.54
CA VAL A 18 1.34 8.77 1.21
C VAL A 18 2.24 9.34 2.30
N LEU A 19 1.87 9.19 3.58
CA LEU A 19 2.68 9.65 4.70
C LEU A 19 4.03 8.94 4.76
N ALA A 20 4.07 7.63 4.51
CA ALA A 20 5.29 6.84 4.45
C ALA A 20 6.20 7.29 3.29
N ALA A 21 5.64 7.57 2.11
CA ALA A 21 6.38 8.10 0.98
C ALA A 21 7.02 9.46 1.30
N ILE A 22 6.26 10.37 1.93
CA ILE A 22 6.79 11.65 2.42
C ILE A 22 7.91 11.42 3.45
N GLY A 23 7.71 10.47 4.38
CA GLY A 23 8.71 10.09 5.37
C GLY A 23 10.01 9.57 4.75
N ILE A 24 9.93 8.75 3.70
CA ILE A 24 11.10 8.25 2.95
C ILE A 24 11.86 9.40 2.29
N ILE A 25 11.14 10.33 1.66
CA ILE A 25 11.76 11.51 1.04
C ILE A 25 12.46 12.37 2.10
N ALA A 26 11.80 12.64 3.22
CA ALA A 26 12.39 13.39 4.33
C ALA A 26 13.63 12.67 4.89
N ALA A 27 13.56 11.35 5.09
CA ALA A 27 14.68 10.54 5.56
C ALA A 27 15.86 10.56 4.57
N ALA A 28 15.59 10.54 3.26
CA ALA A 28 16.63 10.64 2.25
C ALA A 28 17.35 11.98 2.30
N VAL A 29 16.62 13.09 2.44
CA VAL A 29 17.19 14.44 2.59
C VAL A 29 18.00 14.55 3.87
N ILE A 30 17.50 14.06 5.00
CA ILE A 30 18.23 14.04 6.28
C ILE A 30 19.52 13.22 6.14
N SER A 31 19.43 12.03 5.54
CA SER A 31 20.57 11.14 5.33
C SER A 31 21.65 11.73 4.44
N MET A 32 21.28 12.53 3.44
CA MET A 32 22.21 13.23 2.57
C MET A 32 23.03 14.28 3.34
N ASN A 33 22.41 14.97 4.29
CA ASN A 33 23.03 16.06 5.06
C ASN A 33 23.84 15.58 6.27
N HIS A 34 23.89 14.27 6.53
CA HIS A 34 24.68 13.71 7.62
C HIS A 34 26.19 13.84 7.31
N PRO A 35 27.08 14.05 8.30
CA PRO A 35 28.53 14.18 8.07
C PRO A 35 29.19 12.98 7.37
N ALA A 36 28.63 11.78 7.58
CA ALA A 36 29.05 10.54 6.89
C ALA A 36 28.15 10.19 5.68
N GLY A 37 27.24 11.08 5.31
CA GLY A 37 26.27 10.92 4.22
C GLY A 37 26.78 11.48 2.89
N GLY A 38 25.88 11.50 1.91
CA GLY A 38 26.12 12.09 0.59
C GLY A 38 25.10 11.61 -0.43
N LEU A 39 25.42 11.78 -1.72
CA LEU A 39 24.53 11.34 -2.80
C LEU A 39 24.24 9.83 -2.75
N HIS A 40 25.22 9.02 -2.36
CA HIS A 40 25.04 7.58 -2.23
C HIS A 40 24.01 7.23 -1.15
N SER A 41 24.04 7.87 0.02
CA SER A 41 23.08 7.60 1.10
C SER A 41 21.67 8.01 0.71
N LEU A 42 21.52 9.14 0.00
CA LEU A 42 20.23 9.56 -0.56
C LEU A 42 19.65 8.49 -1.50
N ILE A 43 20.43 8.02 -2.48
CA ILE A 43 19.97 7.00 -3.43
C ILE A 43 19.59 5.70 -2.71
N MET A 44 20.40 5.26 -1.75
CA MET A 44 20.13 4.03 -0.99
C MET A 44 18.84 4.13 -0.17
N VAL A 45 18.57 5.28 0.47
CA VAL A 45 17.33 5.49 1.23
C VAL A 45 16.12 5.56 0.30
N LEU A 46 16.22 6.25 -0.84
CA LEU A 46 15.12 6.33 -1.79
C LEU A 46 14.79 4.96 -2.40
N VAL A 47 15.79 4.24 -2.88
CA VAL A 47 15.60 2.91 -3.49
C VAL A 47 15.14 1.89 -2.44
N GLY A 48 15.82 1.82 -1.30
CA GLY A 48 15.46 0.91 -0.22
C GLY A 48 14.08 1.20 0.36
N GLY A 49 13.77 2.47 0.60
CA GLY A 49 12.47 2.92 1.08
C GLY A 49 11.36 2.65 0.07
N PHE A 50 11.59 2.92 -1.21
CA PHE A 50 10.61 2.63 -2.27
C PHE A 50 10.31 1.13 -2.39
N ILE A 51 11.34 0.28 -2.39
CA ILE A 51 11.18 -1.17 -2.41
C ILE A 51 10.40 -1.63 -1.18
N ASN A 52 10.80 -1.18 0.02
CA ASN A 52 10.15 -1.54 1.27
C ASN A 52 8.67 -1.12 1.29
N LEU A 53 8.38 0.13 0.93
CA LEU A 53 7.02 0.65 0.85
C LEU A 53 6.18 -0.12 -0.15
N THR A 54 6.72 -0.39 -1.34
CA THR A 54 6.02 -1.17 -2.38
C THR A 54 5.71 -2.58 -1.91
N LEU A 55 6.64 -3.24 -1.22
CA LEU A 55 6.39 -4.59 -0.70
C LEU A 55 5.29 -4.55 0.38
N ILE A 56 5.40 -3.68 1.38
CA ILE A 56 4.43 -3.61 2.49
C ILE A 56 3.04 -3.18 1.97
N ALA A 57 2.97 -2.04 1.28
CA ALA A 57 1.72 -1.52 0.75
C ALA A 57 1.12 -2.47 -0.29
N GLY A 58 1.96 -3.01 -1.19
CA GLY A 58 1.54 -3.97 -2.20
C GLY A 58 0.92 -5.22 -1.59
N PHE A 59 1.52 -5.77 -0.52
CA PHE A 59 0.91 -6.88 0.21
C PHE A 59 -0.45 -6.52 0.82
N ILE A 60 -0.58 -5.34 1.43
CA ILE A 60 -1.85 -4.90 2.02
C ILE A 60 -2.93 -4.75 0.94
N TYR A 61 -2.65 -4.04 -0.16
CA TYR A 61 -3.60 -3.88 -1.26
C TYR A 61 -3.92 -5.21 -1.95
N LEU A 62 -2.96 -6.12 -2.07
CA LEU A 62 -3.21 -7.46 -2.60
C LEU A 62 -4.24 -8.20 -1.75
N GLN A 63 -4.14 -8.15 -0.42
CA GLN A 63 -5.11 -8.81 0.46
C GLN A 63 -6.51 -8.20 0.34
N ILE A 64 -6.60 -6.86 0.27
CA ILE A 64 -7.86 -6.15 0.03
C ILE A 64 -8.45 -6.54 -1.34
N GLY A 65 -7.62 -6.60 -2.37
CA GLY A 65 -8.01 -7.00 -3.72
C GLY A 65 -8.51 -8.45 -3.80
N ILE A 66 -7.82 -9.40 -3.16
CA ILE A 66 -8.25 -10.80 -3.05
C ILE A 66 -9.62 -10.87 -2.37
N TYR A 67 -9.83 -10.13 -1.29
CA TYR A 67 -11.12 -10.08 -0.61
C TYR A 67 -12.25 -9.62 -1.56
N HIS A 68 -12.03 -8.53 -2.31
CA HIS A 68 -13.00 -8.05 -3.29
C HIS A 68 -13.26 -9.04 -4.43
N ASN A 69 -12.22 -9.73 -4.90
CA ASN A 69 -12.35 -10.73 -5.97
C ASN A 69 -13.18 -11.93 -5.51
N THR A 70 -12.87 -12.49 -4.34
CA THR A 70 -13.62 -13.61 -3.76
C THR A 70 -15.10 -13.24 -3.56
N ARG A 71 -15.38 -12.01 -3.10
CA ARG A 71 -16.76 -11.53 -2.92
C ARG A 71 -17.53 -11.45 -4.25
N ARG A 72 -16.93 -10.84 -5.28
CA ARG A 72 -17.54 -10.73 -6.61
C ARG A 72 -17.82 -12.11 -7.22
N THR A 73 -16.92 -13.07 -7.00
CA THR A 73 -17.12 -14.46 -7.43
C THR A 73 -18.31 -15.09 -6.72
N ALA A 74 -18.42 -14.93 -5.39
CA ALA A 74 -19.55 -15.46 -4.63
C ALA A 74 -20.89 -14.85 -5.11
N GLU A 75 -20.97 -13.53 -5.27
CA GLU A 75 -22.14 -12.82 -5.78
C GLU A 75 -22.54 -13.30 -7.19
N ALA A 76 -21.55 -13.53 -8.07
CA ALA A 76 -21.80 -14.03 -9.42
C ALA A 76 -22.32 -15.49 -9.43
N VAL A 77 -21.81 -16.34 -8.54
CA VAL A 77 -22.27 -17.73 -8.39
C VAL A 77 -23.70 -17.78 -7.85
N GLU A 78 -24.01 -16.98 -6.82
CA GLU A 78 -25.37 -16.85 -6.29
C GLU A 78 -26.34 -16.39 -7.39
N ALA A 79 -25.96 -15.38 -8.18
CA ALA A 79 -26.78 -14.91 -9.29
C ALA A 79 -27.01 -15.96 -10.38
N GLN A 80 -26.06 -16.86 -10.63
CA GLN A 80 -26.23 -17.97 -11.57
C GLN A 80 -27.19 -19.04 -11.03
N LEU A 81 -27.10 -19.37 -9.75
CA LEU A 81 -27.98 -20.37 -9.10
C LEU A 81 -29.44 -19.92 -9.02
N HIS A 82 -29.68 -18.59 -9.00
CA HIS A 82 -31.02 -18.01 -8.97
C HIS A 82 -31.57 -17.62 -10.35
N ARG A 83 -30.87 -17.98 -11.45
CA ARG A 83 -31.34 -17.73 -12.81
C ARG A 83 -32.28 -18.87 -13.23
N PRO A 84 -33.53 -18.59 -13.66
CA PRO A 84 -34.51 -19.61 -14.03
C PRO A 84 -34.10 -20.41 -15.25
#